data_AF-A0A3C2CJ45-F1
#
_entry.id   AF-A0A3C2CJ45-F1
#
_cell.length_a   1.000
_cell.length_b   1.000
_cell.length_c   1.000
_cell.angle_alpha   90.00
_cell.angle_beta   90.00
_cell.angle_gamma   90.00
#
_symmetry.space_group_name_H-M   'P 1'
#
loop_
_entity.id
_entity.type
_entity.pdbx_description
1 polymer ?
#
loop_
_entity_poly.entity_id
_entity_poly.type
_entity_poly.pdbx_seq_one_letter_code
_entity_poly.pdbx_strand_id
1 'polypeptide(L)'
;LAESARFGITFTVEAGTVAFPEMVLKGFETVGVGGAIGSWGWDIGDGPYANSTSGVLDRQLQVMELTKNHPSVKGWVTLVGHDLMSDELVQKASNLAKDNLTNLTFHLSPHAGEVSQYLEKTGMRPIDYIS
;
A
#
# COMPACT_ATOMS: atom_id res chain seq x y z
N LEU A 1 16.96 2.25 0.41
CA LEU A 1 17.26 2.73 -0.96
C LEU A 1 18.76 2.73 -1.25
N ALA A 2 19.58 3.59 -0.63
CA ALA A 2 21.02 3.66 -0.94
C ALA A 2 21.75 2.32 -0.79
N GLU A 3 21.48 1.57 0.28
CA GLU A 3 22.03 0.23 0.47
C GLU A 3 21.58 -0.73 -0.64
N SER A 4 20.28 -0.80 -0.91
CA SER A 4 19.70 -1.62 -1.98
C SER A 4 20.35 -1.34 -3.34
N ALA A 5 20.58 -0.07 -3.66
CA ALA A 5 21.21 0.35 -4.92
C ALA A 5 22.66 -0.17 -5.05
N ARG A 6 23.42 -0.26 -3.94
CA ARG A 6 24.77 -0.84 -3.94
C ARG A 6 24.78 -2.33 -4.28
N PHE A 7 23.64 -3.01 -4.15
CA PHE A 7 23.45 -4.41 -4.52
C PHE A 7 22.71 -4.59 -5.85
N GLY A 8 22.63 -3.54 -6.68
CA GLY A 8 22.05 -3.61 -8.02
C GLY A 8 20.52 -3.53 -8.06
N ILE A 9 19.87 -3.21 -6.94
CA ILE A 9 18.42 -2.98 -6.92
C ILE A 9 18.15 -1.59 -7.50
N THR A 10 17.55 -1.56 -8.68
CA THR A 10 17.23 -0.32 -9.44
C THR A 10 15.76 0.08 -9.35
N PHE A 11 14.91 -0.79 -8.83
CA PHE A 11 13.49 -0.55 -8.59
C PHE A 11 13.07 -1.11 -7.23
N THR A 12 12.30 -0.34 -6.46
CA THR A 12 11.78 -0.79 -5.15
C THR A 12 10.31 -0.41 -5.02
N VAL A 13 9.49 -1.34 -4.57
CA VAL A 13 8.10 -1.07 -4.14
C VAL A 13 8.14 -0.82 -2.64
N GLU A 14 7.74 0.38 -2.23
CA GLU A 14 7.52 0.69 -0.82
C GLU A 14 6.20 0.05 -0.36
N ALA A 15 6.21 -0.58 0.82
CA ALA A 15 5.15 -1.47 1.29
C ALA A 15 3.99 -0.75 2.01
N GLY A 16 3.79 0.55 1.79
CA GLY A 16 2.61 1.28 2.23
C GLY A 16 2.59 1.74 3.69
N THR A 17 3.75 1.84 4.35
CA THR A 17 3.84 2.34 5.75
C THR A 17 4.46 3.73 5.82
N VAL A 18 4.26 4.52 4.77
CA VAL A 18 4.85 5.85 4.63
C VAL A 18 3.92 6.96 5.12
N ALA A 19 4.41 7.70 6.11
CA ALA A 19 3.76 8.88 6.68
C ALA A 19 3.96 10.15 5.83
N PHE A 20 5.11 10.26 5.16
CA PHE A 20 5.56 11.45 4.43
C PHE A 20 6.03 11.06 3.01
N PRO A 21 5.11 10.82 2.07
CA PRO A 21 5.44 10.37 0.71
C PRO A 21 6.42 11.27 -0.05
N GLU A 22 6.38 12.58 0.20
CA GLU A 22 7.26 13.59 -0.37
C GLU A 22 8.72 13.39 0.05
N MET A 23 8.95 13.00 1.31
CA MET A 23 10.30 12.73 1.83
C MET A 23 10.86 11.43 1.26
N VAL A 24 10.00 10.44 1.03
CA VAL A 24 10.37 9.18 0.39
C VAL A 24 10.69 9.39 -1.08
N LEU A 25 9.88 10.17 -1.80
CA LEU A 25 10.14 10.55 -3.19
C LEU A 25 11.50 11.23 -3.33
N LYS A 26 11.80 12.20 -2.46
CA LYS A 26 13.13 12.85 -2.41
C LYS A 26 14.26 11.86 -2.16
N GLY A 27 14.01 10.80 -1.38
CA GLY A 27 14.95 9.69 -1.21
C GLY A 27 15.23 8.93 -2.51
N PHE A 28 14.20 8.64 -3.31
CA PHE A 28 14.36 8.04 -4.65
C PHE A 28 15.15 8.95 -5.58
N GLU A 29 14.82 10.25 -5.62
CA GLU A 29 15.53 11.25 -6.44
C GLU A 29 17.01 11.35 -6.06
N THR A 30 17.31 11.40 -4.76
CA THR A 30 18.67 11.53 -4.25
C THR A 30 19.54 10.33 -4.59
N VAL A 31 18.96 9.12 -4.53
CA VAL A 31 19.68 7.88 -4.83
C VAL A 31 19.76 7.62 -6.34
N GLY A 32 18.83 8.17 -7.13
CA GLY A 32 18.77 7.99 -8.58
C GLY A 32 18.23 6.62 -9.02
N VAL A 33 17.33 6.03 -8.22
CA VAL A 33 16.65 4.75 -8.54
C VAL A 33 15.16 4.97 -8.79
N GLY A 34 14.54 4.02 -9.48
CA GLY A 34 13.09 4.02 -9.69
C GLY A 34 12.34 3.29 -8.58
N GLY A 35 11.02 3.39 -8.58
CA GLY A 35 10.21 2.64 -7.63
C GLY A 35 8.72 2.93 -7.67
N ALA A 36 8.04 2.37 -6.69
CA ALA A 36 6.68 2.71 -6.36
C ALA A 36 6.60 3.17 -4.90
N ILE A 37 5.83 4.23 -4.66
CA ILE A 37 5.55 4.71 -3.30
C ILE A 37 4.06 4.64 -3.02
N GLY A 38 3.74 4.44 -1.74
CA GLY A 38 2.39 4.43 -1.22
C GLY A 38 2.24 5.32 0.00
N SER A 39 1.13 5.12 0.70
CA SER A 39 0.86 5.70 2.01
C SER A 39 0.07 4.73 2.88
N TRP A 40 0.01 5.00 4.19
CA TRP A 40 -0.78 4.19 5.12
C TRP A 40 -2.21 3.96 4.65
N GLY A 41 -2.56 2.68 4.42
CA GLY A 41 -3.92 2.23 4.14
C GLY A 41 -4.44 1.29 5.22
N TRP A 42 -5.14 1.87 6.21
CA TRP A 42 -5.64 1.23 7.42
C TRP A 42 -6.92 1.95 7.89
N ASP A 43 -8.04 1.22 8.02
CA ASP A 43 -9.32 1.74 8.53
C ASP A 43 -9.98 0.94 9.67
N ILE A 44 -9.43 -0.21 10.08
CA ILE A 44 -9.96 -1.00 11.21
C ILE A 44 -9.20 -0.76 12.52
N GLY A 45 -9.86 -0.23 13.54
CA GLY A 45 -9.27 -0.09 14.88
C GLY A 45 -8.33 1.11 15.02
N ASP A 46 -7.47 1.10 16.04
CA ASP A 46 -6.61 2.22 16.39
C ASP A 46 -5.16 1.98 15.95
N GLY A 47 -4.57 2.95 15.24
CA GLY A 47 -3.20 2.83 14.75
C GLY A 47 -2.65 4.10 14.11
N PRO A 48 -1.33 4.15 13.82
CA PRO A 48 -0.73 5.26 13.08
C PRO A 48 -1.46 5.50 11.77
N TYR A 49 -1.92 6.75 11.57
CA TYR A 49 -2.59 7.19 10.35
C TYR A 49 -3.85 6.39 9.95
N ALA A 50 -4.39 5.57 10.86
CA ALA A 50 -5.69 4.93 10.72
C ALA A 50 -6.76 6.01 10.50
N ASN A 51 -7.66 5.78 9.56
CA ASN A 51 -8.64 6.78 9.16
C ASN A 51 -9.90 6.10 8.58
N SER A 52 -10.95 6.86 8.30
CA SER A 52 -12.07 6.34 7.53
C SER A 52 -11.62 5.83 6.16
N THR A 53 -12.39 4.91 5.57
CA THR A 53 -12.18 4.44 4.19
C THR A 53 -11.94 5.59 3.21
N SER A 54 -12.76 6.65 3.29
CA SER A 54 -12.60 7.83 2.43
C SER A 54 -11.28 8.56 2.69
N GLY A 55 -10.91 8.78 3.95
CA GLY A 55 -9.67 9.46 4.30
C GLY A 55 -8.42 8.67 3.92
N VAL A 56 -8.50 7.33 3.92
CA VAL A 56 -7.44 6.47 3.38
C VAL A 56 -7.34 6.67 1.87
N LEU A 57 -8.44 6.58 1.12
CA LEU A 57 -8.43 6.70 -0.34
C LEU A 57 -7.96 8.10 -0.80
N ASP A 58 -8.35 9.16 -0.09
CA ASP A 58 -7.88 10.52 -0.35
C ASP A 58 -6.35 10.60 -0.27
N ARG A 59 -5.73 9.92 0.69
CA ARG A 59 -4.28 9.85 0.82
C ARG A 59 -3.62 9.08 -0.33
N GLN A 60 -4.22 7.98 -0.76
CA GLN A 60 -3.73 7.23 -1.93
C GLN A 60 -3.74 8.11 -3.19
N LEU A 61 -4.79 8.89 -3.40
CA LEU A 61 -4.88 9.86 -4.51
C LEU A 61 -3.81 10.95 -4.41
N GLN A 62 -3.52 11.45 -3.22
CA GLN A 62 -2.44 12.44 -3.01
C GLN A 62 -1.07 11.89 -3.43
N VAL A 63 -0.78 10.61 -3.16
CA VAL A 63 0.46 9.97 -3.62
C VAL A 63 0.52 9.85 -5.14
N MET A 64 -0.61 9.52 -5.79
CA MET A 64 -0.66 9.47 -7.26
C MET A 64 -0.44 10.84 -7.88
N GLU A 65 -1.05 11.90 -7.34
CA GLU A 65 -0.84 13.26 -7.84
C GLU A 65 0.61 13.72 -7.61
N LEU A 66 1.19 13.44 -6.44
CA LEU A 66 2.58 13.74 -6.12
C LEU A 66 3.56 13.15 -7.14
N THR A 67 3.28 11.95 -7.66
CA THR A 67 4.18 11.19 -8.54
C THR A 67 3.80 11.24 -10.02
N LYS A 68 2.71 11.91 -10.37
CA LYS A 68 2.09 11.91 -11.71
C LYS A 68 3.05 12.20 -12.86
N ASN A 69 3.93 13.17 -12.66
CA ASN A 69 4.91 13.59 -13.67
C ASN A 69 6.33 13.08 -13.38
N HIS A 70 6.50 12.24 -12.37
CA HIS A 70 7.82 11.74 -12.01
C HIS A 70 8.26 10.64 -13.01
N PRO A 71 9.48 10.72 -13.57
CA PRO A 71 9.89 9.84 -14.67
C PRO A 71 10.09 8.39 -14.23
N SER A 72 10.56 8.14 -13.00
CA SER A 72 10.99 6.82 -12.53
C SER A 72 10.28 6.30 -11.28
N VAL A 73 9.37 7.09 -10.69
CA VAL A 73 8.66 6.74 -9.44
C VAL A 73 7.16 6.86 -9.70
N LYS A 74 6.39 5.87 -9.27
CA LYS A 74 4.94 5.81 -9.46
C LYS A 74 4.21 5.70 -8.13
N GLY A 75 3.05 6.33 -8.03
CA GLY A 75 2.14 6.15 -6.90
C GLY A 75 1.34 4.87 -7.10
N TRP A 76 1.48 3.92 -6.16
CA TRP A 76 0.64 2.73 -6.10
C TRP A 76 -0.41 2.88 -5.00
N VAL A 77 -1.52 2.16 -5.13
CA VAL A 77 -2.45 1.99 -4.01
C VAL A 77 -1.81 1.01 -3.03
N THR A 78 -1.69 1.40 -1.77
CA THR A 78 -1.05 0.55 -0.76
C THR A 78 -1.90 0.45 0.49
N LEU A 79 -2.20 -0.78 0.91
CA LEU A 79 -2.86 -1.07 2.19
C LEU A 79 -1.86 -1.79 3.10
N VAL A 80 -2.01 -1.67 4.42
CA VAL A 80 -1.04 -2.24 5.35
C VAL A 80 -1.16 -3.76 5.37
N GLY A 81 -2.35 -4.28 5.68
CA GLY A 81 -2.61 -5.70 5.81
C GLY A 81 -4.10 -6.00 5.80
N HIS A 82 -4.43 -7.24 5.43
CA HIS A 82 -5.81 -7.69 5.30
C HIS A 82 -6.63 -7.71 6.61
N ASP A 83 -5.95 -7.75 7.75
CA ASP A 83 -6.52 -7.65 9.10
C ASP A 83 -6.80 -6.20 9.53
N LEU A 84 -6.18 -5.22 8.85
CA LEU A 84 -6.28 -3.79 9.13
C LEU A 84 -7.13 -3.01 8.13
N MET A 85 -7.72 -3.71 7.16
CA MET A 85 -8.59 -3.14 6.14
C MET A 85 -9.98 -3.76 6.18
N SER A 86 -11.01 -2.92 6.09
CA SER A 86 -12.39 -3.39 5.90
C SER A 86 -12.61 -3.93 4.49
N ASP A 87 -13.69 -4.72 4.34
CA ASP A 87 -14.15 -5.20 3.03
C ASP A 87 -14.46 -4.02 2.09
N GLU A 88 -14.99 -2.93 2.65
CA GLU A 88 -15.26 -1.70 1.91
C GLU A 88 -13.95 -1.06 1.41
N LEU A 89 -12.93 -0.97 2.27
CA LEU A 89 -11.65 -0.39 1.91
C LEU A 89 -10.94 -1.22 0.84
N VAL A 90 -10.84 -2.54 0.98
CA VAL A 90 -10.17 -3.37 -0.04
C VAL A 90 -10.89 -3.30 -1.39
N GLN A 91 -12.23 -3.27 -1.40
CA GLN A 91 -12.99 -3.15 -2.64
C GLN A 91 -12.77 -1.79 -3.31
N LYS A 92 -12.88 -0.69 -2.55
CA LYS A 92 -12.70 0.66 -3.10
C LYS A 92 -11.26 0.94 -3.51
N ALA A 93 -10.27 0.46 -2.74
CA ALA A 93 -8.86 0.56 -3.09
C ALA A 93 -8.54 -0.24 -4.38
N SER A 94 -9.13 -1.42 -4.54
CA SER A 94 -9.00 -2.21 -5.77
C SER A 94 -9.59 -1.49 -6.99
N ASN A 95 -10.76 -0.85 -6.84
CA ASN A 95 -11.35 -0.05 -7.90
C ASN A 95 -10.50 1.18 -8.21
N LEU A 96 -10.00 1.88 -7.19
CA LEU A 96 -9.10 3.01 -7.34
C LEU A 96 -7.84 2.64 -8.15
N ALA A 97 -7.23 1.49 -7.85
CA ALA A 97 -6.07 1.01 -8.59
C ALA A 97 -6.39 0.75 -10.07
N LYS A 98 -7.53 0.09 -10.34
CA LYS A 98 -8.01 -0.19 -11.70
C LYS A 98 -8.31 1.09 -12.48
N ASP A 99 -9.04 2.03 -11.88
CA ASP A 99 -9.47 3.28 -12.51
C ASP A 99 -8.29 4.19 -12.87
N ASN A 100 -7.20 4.12 -12.10
CA ASN A 100 -6.00 4.91 -12.30
C ASN A 100 -4.86 4.13 -13.00
N LEU A 101 -5.13 2.91 -13.46
CA LEU A 101 -4.16 2.03 -14.13
C LEU A 101 -2.84 1.88 -13.33
N THR A 102 -2.97 1.75 -12.02
CA THR A 102 -1.85 1.52 -11.11
C THR A 102 -2.00 0.18 -10.38
N ASN A 103 -0.99 -0.21 -9.62
CA ASN A 103 -1.01 -1.46 -8.87
C ASN A 103 -1.53 -1.26 -7.45
N LEU A 104 -1.94 -2.38 -6.85
CA LEU A 104 -2.32 -2.50 -5.44
C LEU A 104 -1.31 -3.41 -4.74
N THR A 105 -0.89 -3.07 -3.53
CA THR A 105 -0.09 -3.95 -2.66
C THR A 105 -0.55 -3.90 -1.21
N PHE A 106 -0.44 -5.02 -0.51
CA PHE A 106 -0.69 -5.16 0.93
C PHE A 106 -0.13 -6.49 1.44
N HIS A 107 0.02 -6.62 2.76
CA HIS A 107 0.43 -7.88 3.38
C HIS A 107 -0.75 -8.84 3.52
N LEU A 108 -0.60 -10.04 2.97
CA LEU A 108 -1.56 -11.13 3.09
C LEU A 108 -0.97 -12.24 3.94
N SER A 109 -1.66 -12.58 5.03
CA SER A 109 -1.26 -13.64 5.96
C SER A 109 0.20 -13.55 6.49
N PRO A 110 0.69 -12.38 6.96
CA PRO A 110 2.02 -12.26 7.53
C PRO A 110 2.30 -13.21 8.72
N HIS A 111 1.28 -13.74 9.42
CA HIS A 111 1.49 -14.69 10.51
C HIS A 111 0.46 -15.83 10.59
N ALA A 112 0.89 -16.95 11.19
CA ALA A 112 0.09 -18.19 11.24
C ALA A 112 -1.27 -18.06 11.97
N GLY A 113 -1.41 -17.07 12.85
CA GLY A 113 -2.65 -16.81 13.59
C GLY A 113 -3.79 -16.25 12.73
N GLU A 114 -3.50 -15.61 11.60
CA GLU A 114 -4.51 -14.92 10.79
C GLU A 114 -5.41 -15.89 10.03
N VAL A 115 -4.88 -17.05 9.61
CA VAL A 115 -5.69 -18.07 8.94
C VAL A 115 -6.83 -18.55 9.85
N SER A 116 -6.54 -18.76 11.14
CA SER A 116 -7.56 -19.17 12.11
C SER A 116 -8.60 -18.09 12.33
N GLN A 117 -8.18 -16.82 12.48
CA GLN A 117 -9.10 -15.70 12.66
C GLN A 117 -10.01 -15.48 11.45
N TYR A 118 -9.47 -15.60 10.24
CA TYR A 118 -10.26 -15.47 9.01
C TYR A 118 -11.25 -16.61 8.84
N LEU A 119 -10.84 -17.86 9.11
CA LEU A 119 -11.76 -19.00 9.07
C LEU A 119 -12.89 -18.84 10.09
N GLU A 120 -12.61 -18.31 11.29
CA GLU A 120 -13.63 -18.03 12.30
C GLU A 120 -14.59 -16.92 11.84
N LYS A 121 -14.06 -15.84 11.24
CA LYS A 121 -14.85 -14.68 10.80
C LYS A 121 -15.68 -14.95 9.53
N THR A 122 -15.11 -15.64 8.54
CA THR A 122 -15.66 -15.71 7.17
C THR A 122 -15.92 -17.14 6.70
N GLY A 123 -15.41 -18.15 7.41
CA GLY A 123 -15.45 -19.55 6.95
C GLY A 123 -14.48 -19.86 5.81
N MET A 124 -13.67 -18.90 5.38
CA MET A 124 -12.76 -19.02 4.23
C MET A 124 -11.33 -18.64 4.61
N ARG A 125 -10.34 -19.19 3.91
CA ARG A 125 -8.95 -18.73 4.05
C ARG A 125 -8.82 -17.32 3.42
N PRO A 126 -7.85 -16.50 3.87
CA PRO A 126 -7.71 -15.13 3.38
C PRO A 126 -7.68 -14.99 1.86
N ILE A 127 -6.90 -15.81 1.14
CA ILE A 127 -6.80 -15.73 -0.32
C ILE A 127 -8.12 -16.10 -1.02
N ASP A 128 -8.84 -17.11 -0.52
CA ASP A 128 -10.10 -17.57 -1.11
C ASP A 128 -11.20 -16.52 -0.91
N TYR A 129 -11.14 -15.78 0.20
CA TYR A 129 -12.12 -14.74 0.54
C TYR A 129 -11.99 -13.49 -0.34
N ILE A 130 -10.76 -13.14 -0.74
CA ILE A 130 -10.46 -11.91 -1.52
C ILE A 130 -10.35 -12.15 -3.03
N SER A 131 -10.51 -13.41 -3.49
CA SER A 131 -10.40 -13.79 -4.90
C SER A 131 -11.62 -13.40 -5.74
#